data_AF-A0A7C3E2Z2-F1
#
_entry.id   AF-A0A7C3E2Z2-F1
#
_cell.length_a   1.000
_cell.length_b   1.000
_cell.length_c   1.000
_cell.angle_alpha   90.00
_cell.angle_beta   90.00
_cell.angle_gamma   90.00
#
_symmetry.space_group_name_H-M   'P 1'
#
loop_
_entity.id
_entity.type
_entity.pdbx_description
1 polymer ?
#
loop_
_entity_poly.entity_id
_entity_poly.type
_entity_poly.pdbx_seq_one_letter_code
_entity_poly.pdbx_strand_id
1 'polypeptide(L)'
;MLLALAVVITGGMLVLSHLLGKAGRRPAAKDVPYECGMTPVGSGSSRLSVKFYLVAMLFILFDIEVVFLYPWAVVFRDLLRESATANLIFWAMVSFLGVLFVGYLYALRKRAFDWRETAEPRPPSAPA
;
A
#
# COMPACT_ATOMS: atom_id res chain seq x y z
N MET A 1 -24.08 12.28 9.00
CA MET A 1 -24.35 11.88 10.40
C MET A 1 -23.41 10.77 10.87
N LEU A 2 -23.31 9.63 10.18
CA LEU A 2 -22.42 8.52 10.58
C LEU A 2 -20.94 8.90 10.65
N LEU A 3 -20.42 9.64 9.65
CA LEU A 3 -19.03 10.12 9.67
C LEU A 3 -18.75 11.05 10.86
N ALA A 4 -19.68 11.97 11.15
CA ALA A 4 -19.55 12.87 12.29
C ALA A 4 -19.55 12.10 13.62
N LEU A 5 -20.43 11.11 13.75
CA LEU A 5 -20.47 10.24 14.93
C LEU A 5 -19.16 9.46 15.11
N ALA A 6 -18.61 8.89 14.03
CA ALA A 6 -17.35 8.16 14.07
C ALA A 6 -16.19 9.06 14.53
N VAL A 7 -16.06 10.26 13.95
CA VAL A 7 -15.02 11.22 14.33
C VAL A 7 -15.17 11.65 15.78
N VAL A 8 -16.39 11.93 16.25
CA VAL A 8 -16.64 12.35 17.63
C VAL A 8 -16.31 11.23 18.63
N ILE A 9 -16.71 9.99 18.36
CA ILE A 9 -16.43 8.86 19.25
C ILE A 9 -14.92 8.59 19.30
N THR A 10 -14.27 8.44 18.13
CA THR A 10 -12.83 8.14 18.07
C THR A 10 -12.00 9.27 18.66
N GLY A 11 -12.32 10.53 18.32
CA GLY A 11 -11.66 11.70 18.89
C GLY A 11 -11.87 11.82 20.39
N GLY A 12 -13.10 11.60 20.87
CA GLY A 12 -13.43 11.60 22.29
C GLY A 12 -12.68 10.54 23.08
N MET A 13 -12.57 9.31 22.56
CA MET A 13 -11.78 8.24 23.19
C MET A 13 -10.29 8.56 23.25
N LEU A 14 -9.72 9.12 22.17
CA LEU A 14 -8.32 9.55 22.12
C LEU A 14 -8.03 10.66 23.15
N VAL A 15 -8.89 11.68 23.21
CA VAL A 15 -8.76 12.78 24.17
C VAL A 15 -8.90 12.28 25.60
N LEU A 16 -9.91 11.44 25.88
CA LEU A 16 -10.12 10.88 27.20
C LEU A 16 -8.93 9.99 27.64
N SER A 17 -8.42 9.16 26.74
CA SER A 17 -7.23 8.33 26.98
C SER A 17 -6.00 9.19 27.28
N HIS A 18 -5.80 10.28 26.54
CA HIS A 18 -4.68 11.19 26.76
C HIS A 18 -4.77 11.93 28.10
N LEU A 19 -5.97 12.44 28.46
CA LEU A 19 -6.20 13.16 29.71
C LEU A 19 -6.05 12.25 30.93
N LEU A 20 -6.64 11.05 30.89
CA LEU A 20 -6.50 10.05 31.95
C LEU A 20 -5.06 9.51 32.04
N GLY A 21 -4.39 9.30 30.90
CA GLY A 21 -3.02 8.81 30.84
C GLY A 21 -1.98 9.79 31.41
N LYS A 22 -2.21 11.10 31.28
CA LYS A 22 -1.36 12.16 31.86
C LYS A 22 -1.42 12.19 33.39
N ALA A 23 -2.48 11.64 34.00
CA ALA A 23 -2.61 11.57 35.46
C ALA A 23 -1.63 10.55 36.09
N GLY A 24 -1.04 9.64 35.31
CA GLY A 24 -0.08 8.65 35.77
C GLY A 24 1.37 9.12 35.70
N ARG A 25 2.24 8.56 36.56
CA ARG A 25 3.70 8.80 36.51
C ARG A 25 4.29 8.09 35.28
N ARG A 26 4.87 8.85 34.34
CA ARG A 26 5.42 8.35 33.07
C ARG A 26 6.96 8.44 33.09
N PRO A 27 7.69 7.33 33.32
CA PRO A 27 9.16 7.32 33.26
C PRO A 27 9.67 7.60 31.85
N ALA A 28 10.78 8.33 31.72
CA ALA A 28 11.41 8.62 30.42
C ALA A 28 11.80 7.36 29.63
N ALA A 29 12.06 6.24 30.32
CA ALA A 29 12.31 4.94 29.68
C ALA A 29 11.09 4.37 28.92
N LYS A 30 9.88 4.90 29.11
CA LYS A 30 8.70 4.54 28.31
C LYS A 30 8.61 5.30 26.99
N ASP A 31 9.47 6.30 26.79
CA ASP A 31 9.52 7.15 25.60
C ASP A 31 10.64 6.76 24.63
N VAL A 32 11.44 5.75 24.97
CA VAL A 32 12.49 5.23 24.07
C VAL A 32 11.96 4.08 23.21
N PRO A 33 12.38 3.99 21.93
CA PRO A 33 12.11 2.84 21.07
C PRO A 33 12.53 1.51 21.71
N TYR A 34 11.73 0.46 21.49
CA TYR A 34 11.99 -0.87 22.03
C TYR A 34 12.99 -1.64 21.17
N GLU A 35 14.18 -1.90 21.70
CA GLU A 35 15.19 -2.80 21.11
C GLU A 35 15.59 -3.91 22.10
N CYS A 36 14.61 -4.72 22.52
CA CYS A 36 14.83 -5.85 23.44
C CYS A 36 15.50 -5.47 24.78
N GLY A 37 15.28 -4.24 25.27
CA GLY A 37 15.89 -3.72 26.51
C GLY A 37 17.24 -3.02 26.33
N MET A 38 17.74 -2.93 25.09
CA MET A 38 18.94 -2.16 24.75
C MET A 38 18.59 -0.71 24.39
N THR A 39 19.57 0.18 24.53
CA THR A 39 19.46 1.54 24.02
C THR A 39 19.42 1.52 22.49
N PRO A 40 18.44 2.19 21.85
CA PRO A 40 18.25 2.08 20.43
C PRO A 40 19.46 2.58 19.64
N VAL A 41 19.85 1.83 18.61
CA VAL A 41 21.02 2.16 17.79
C VAL A 41 20.57 2.61 16.39
N GLY A 42 20.94 3.84 16.02
CA GLY A 42 20.59 4.43 14.74
C GLY A 42 19.31 5.29 14.79
N SER A 43 18.92 5.83 13.65
CA SER A 43 17.83 6.83 13.55
C SER A 43 16.42 6.22 13.44
N GLY A 44 16.26 4.91 13.63
CA GLY A 44 14.98 4.19 13.47
C GLY A 44 14.47 4.12 12.02
N SER A 45 15.14 4.75 11.06
CA SER A 45 14.81 4.72 9.64
C SER A 45 15.86 3.91 8.88
N SER A 46 15.63 2.61 8.78
CA SER A 46 16.42 1.74 7.91
C SER A 46 15.93 1.85 6.47
N ARG A 47 16.84 1.70 5.51
CA ARG A 47 16.47 1.62 4.09
C ARG A 47 15.80 0.27 3.86
N LEU A 48 14.49 0.29 3.68
CA LEU A 48 13.73 -0.87 3.24
C LEU A 48 14.11 -1.22 1.79
N SER A 49 13.97 -2.49 1.41
CA SER A 49 14.37 -2.94 0.07
C SER A 49 13.55 -2.24 -1.02
N VAL A 50 14.20 -1.91 -2.15
CA VAL A 50 13.53 -1.25 -3.30
C VAL A 50 12.40 -2.11 -3.88
N LYS A 51 12.39 -3.42 -3.60
CA LYS A 51 11.36 -4.34 -4.07
C LYS A 51 9.95 -3.95 -3.59
N PHE A 52 9.82 -3.31 -2.43
CA PHE A 52 8.52 -2.79 -1.95
C PHE A 52 7.96 -1.68 -2.86
N TYR A 53 8.83 -0.86 -3.45
CA TYR A 53 8.42 0.19 -4.38
C TYR A 53 7.85 -0.40 -5.68
N LEU A 54 8.42 -1.48 -6.20
CA LEU A 54 7.90 -2.15 -7.41
C LEU A 54 6.48 -2.66 -7.21
N VAL A 55 6.19 -3.25 -6.05
CA VAL A 55 4.84 -3.70 -5.69
C VAL A 55 3.88 -2.52 -5.56
N ALA A 56 4.28 -1.44 -4.90
CA ALA A 56 3.46 -0.24 -4.73
C ALA A 56 3.13 0.44 -6.08
N MET A 57 4.12 0.56 -6.96
CA MET A 57 3.91 1.13 -8.29
C MET A 57 2.95 0.28 -9.13
N LEU A 58 3.06 -1.04 -9.04
CA LEU A 58 2.13 -1.95 -9.72
C LEU A 58 0.72 -1.86 -9.13
N PHE A 59 0.58 -1.74 -7.81
CA PHE A 59 -0.70 -1.51 -7.16
C PHE A 59 -1.37 -0.22 -7.65
N ILE A 60 -0.63 0.88 -7.78
CA ILE A 60 -1.15 2.14 -8.34
C ILE A 60 -1.64 1.95 -9.77
N LEU A 61 -0.89 1.22 -10.60
CA LEU A 61 -1.29 0.95 -11.98
C LEU A 61 -2.61 0.15 -12.05
N PHE A 62 -2.75 -0.87 -11.21
CA PHE A 62 -3.98 -1.67 -11.12
C PHE A 62 -5.14 -0.88 -10.52
N ASP A 63 -4.92 -0.05 -9.50
CA ASP A 63 -5.97 0.79 -8.91
C ASP A 63 -6.56 1.77 -9.95
N ILE A 64 -5.70 2.34 -10.80
CA ILE A 64 -6.13 3.18 -11.93
C ILE A 64 -7.00 2.38 -12.92
N GLU A 65 -6.73 1.09 -13.13
CA GLU A 65 -7.56 0.24 -13.99
C GLU A 65 -9.00 0.13 -13.47
N VAL A 66 -9.15 0.02 -12.15
CA VAL A 66 -10.46 -0.10 -11.49
C VAL A 66 -11.22 1.22 -11.57
N VAL A 67 -10.52 2.35 -11.44
CA VAL A 67 -11.09 3.69 -11.63
C VAL A 67 -11.73 3.84 -13.02
N PHE A 68 -11.14 3.24 -14.07
CA PHE A 68 -11.73 3.26 -15.42
C PHE A 68 -12.82 2.19 -15.62
N LEU A 69 -12.68 1.03 -14.98
CA LEU A 69 -13.69 -0.03 -15.01
C LEU A 69 -15.00 0.38 -14.36
N TYR A 70 -14.97 1.20 -13.31
CA TYR A 70 -16.17 1.55 -12.54
C TYR A 70 -17.21 2.34 -13.36
N PRO A 71 -16.86 3.48 -14.02
CA PRO A 71 -17.80 4.18 -14.91
C PRO A 71 -18.26 3.32 -16.08
N TRP A 72 -17.39 2.45 -16.61
CA TRP A 72 -17.78 1.53 -17.67
C TRP A 72 -18.83 0.51 -17.22
N ALA A 73 -18.70 -0.03 -16.01
CA ALA A 73 -19.65 -0.99 -15.47
C ALA A 73 -20.98 -0.35 -15.04
N VAL A 74 -20.95 0.88 -14.53
CA VAL A 74 -22.11 1.52 -13.88
C VAL A 74 -22.74 2.62 -14.72
N VAL A 75 -21.94 3.55 -15.26
CA VAL A 75 -22.42 4.75 -15.96
C VAL A 75 -22.77 4.44 -17.42
N PHE A 76 -21.95 3.66 -18.11
CA PHE A 76 -22.19 3.32 -19.52
C PHE A 76 -23.17 2.16 -19.74
N ARG A 77 -23.86 1.71 -18.69
CA ARG A 77 -24.79 0.56 -18.76
C ARG A 77 -25.87 0.72 -19.84
N ASP A 78 -26.40 1.93 -20.03
CA ASP A 78 -27.44 2.17 -21.05
C ASP A 78 -26.86 2.21 -22.47
N LEU A 79 -25.66 2.77 -22.64
CA LEU A 79 -24.92 2.76 -23.91
C LEU A 79 -24.46 1.34 -24.31
N LEU A 80 -24.17 0.49 -23.32
CA LEU A 80 -23.87 -0.93 -23.49
C LEU A 80 -25.10 -1.77 -23.88
N ARG A 81 -26.32 -1.28 -23.66
CA ARG A 81 -27.57 -1.94 -24.09
C ARG A 81 -27.92 -1.63 -25.54
N GLU A 82 -27.45 -0.50 -26.08
CA GLU A 82 -27.69 -0.12 -27.46
C GLU A 82 -26.70 -0.83 -28.40
N SER A 83 -27.23 -1.72 -29.26
CA SER A 83 -26.43 -2.68 -30.04
C SER A 83 -25.37 -2.05 -30.96
N ALA A 84 -25.61 -0.84 -31.47
CA ALA A 84 -24.67 -0.15 -32.36
C ALA A 84 -23.42 0.36 -31.60
N THR A 85 -23.59 0.88 -30.39
CA THR A 85 -22.52 1.51 -29.60
C THR A 85 -21.86 0.51 -28.63
N ALA A 86 -22.59 -0.54 -28.24
CA ALA A 86 -22.13 -1.57 -27.31
C ALA A 86 -20.84 -2.26 -27.76
N ASN A 87 -20.74 -2.64 -29.04
CA ASN A 87 -19.56 -3.30 -29.60
C ASN A 87 -18.31 -2.43 -29.46
N LEU A 88 -18.41 -1.13 -29.78
CA LEU A 88 -17.28 -0.22 -29.74
C LEU A 88 -16.79 0.01 -28.30
N ILE A 89 -17.71 0.26 -27.37
CA ILE A 89 -17.39 0.49 -25.95
C ILE A 89 -16.81 -0.78 -25.29
N PHE A 90 -17.36 -1.95 -25.64
CA PHE A 90 -16.85 -3.23 -25.15
C PHE A 90 -15.42 -3.48 -25.62
N TRP A 91 -15.16 -3.39 -26.94
CA TRP A 91 -13.82 -3.61 -27.49
C TRP A 91 -12.81 -2.56 -27.04
N ALA A 92 -13.23 -1.31 -26.85
CA ALA A 92 -12.38 -0.28 -26.26
C ALA A 92 -11.92 -0.70 -24.85
N MET A 93 -12.83 -1.15 -23.99
CA MET A 93 -12.47 -1.59 -22.64
C MET A 93 -11.63 -2.88 -22.64
N VAL A 94 -11.96 -3.86 -23.49
CA VAL A 94 -11.16 -5.09 -23.63
C VAL A 94 -9.74 -4.78 -24.09
N SER A 95 -9.57 -3.87 -25.07
CA SER A 95 -8.24 -3.46 -25.53
C SER A 95 -7.46 -2.71 -24.44
N PHE A 96 -8.11 -1.85 -23.67
CA PHE A 96 -7.52 -1.18 -22.51
C PHE A 96 -7.01 -2.20 -21.49
N LEU A 97 -7.86 -3.13 -21.04
CA LEU A 97 -7.46 -4.20 -20.11
C LEU A 97 -6.34 -5.07 -20.71
N GLY A 98 -6.42 -5.39 -22.00
CA GLY A 98 -5.42 -6.19 -22.69
C GLY A 98 -4.02 -5.58 -22.65
N VAL A 99 -3.90 -4.27 -22.88
CA VAL A 99 -2.61 -3.55 -22.83
C VAL A 99 -2.01 -3.59 -21.42
N LEU A 100 -2.81 -3.30 -20.38
CA LEU A 100 -2.34 -3.35 -18.99
C LEU A 100 -1.98 -4.78 -18.57
N PHE A 101 -2.78 -5.76 -19.00
CA PHE A 101 -2.54 -7.18 -18.72
C PHE A 101 -1.21 -7.67 -19.31
N VAL A 102 -0.86 -7.24 -20.52
CA VAL A 102 0.47 -7.51 -21.12
C VAL A 102 1.59 -6.92 -20.26
N GLY A 103 1.42 -5.69 -19.76
CA GLY A 103 2.36 -5.07 -18.82
C GLY A 103 2.53 -5.87 -17.52
N TYR A 104 1.43 -6.39 -16.98
CA TYR A 104 1.46 -7.27 -15.81
C TYR A 104 2.19 -8.59 -16.08
N LEU A 105 1.88 -9.25 -17.20
CA LEU A 105 2.58 -10.47 -17.62
C LEU A 105 4.08 -10.23 -17.78
N TYR A 106 4.47 -9.08 -18.33
CA TYR A 106 5.87 -8.69 -18.42
C TYR A 106 6.53 -8.58 -17.04
N ALA A 107 5.87 -7.93 -16.08
CA ALA A 107 6.36 -7.81 -14.70
C ALA A 107 6.52 -9.19 -14.01
N LEU A 108 5.58 -10.10 -14.22
CA LEU A 108 5.66 -11.49 -13.75
C LEU A 108 6.86 -12.22 -14.38
N ARG A 109 7.05 -12.10 -15.70
CA ARG A 109 8.16 -12.74 -16.41
C ARG A 109 9.52 -12.20 -15.97
N LYS A 110 9.59 -10.91 -15.61
CA LYS A 110 10.78 -10.28 -15.03
C LYS A 110 11.02 -10.62 -13.57
N ARG A 111 10.17 -11.47 -12.96
CA ARG A 111 10.26 -11.83 -11.54
C ARG A 111 10.36 -10.59 -10.64
N ALA A 112 9.54 -9.56 -10.94
CA ALA A 112 9.44 -8.36 -10.11
C ALA A 112 9.07 -8.70 -8.64
N PHE A 113 8.49 -9.88 -8.45
CA PHE A 113 8.10 -10.49 -7.20
C PHE A 113 9.07 -11.60 -6.75
N ASP A 114 10.39 -11.46 -6.92
CA ASP A 114 11.34 -12.42 -6.36
C ASP A 114 12.11 -11.79 -5.20
N TRP A 115 11.87 -12.30 -4.01
CA TRP A 115 12.44 -11.82 -2.75
C TRP A 115 13.72 -12.54 -2.35
N ARG A 116 14.19 -13.51 -3.14
CA ARG A 116 15.44 -14.20 -2.83
C ARG A 116 16.60 -13.21 -2.88
N GLU A 117 17.16 -12.92 -1.72
CA GLU A 117 18.44 -12.23 -1.58
C GLU A 117 19.51 -13.24 -1.98
N THR A 118 20.25 -12.97 -3.06
CA THR A 118 21.60 -13.53 -3.16
C THR A 118 22.39 -12.87 -2.06
N ALA A 119 22.50 -13.53 -0.91
CA ALA A 119 23.38 -13.09 0.16
C ALA A 119 24.79 -13.01 -0.43
N GLU A 120 25.32 -11.80 -0.61
CA GLU A 120 26.75 -11.67 -0.84
C GLU A 120 27.46 -12.23 0.40
N PRO A 121 28.48 -13.09 0.22
CA PRO A 121 29.27 -13.58 1.34
C PRO A 121 29.81 -12.39 2.13
N ARG A 122 29.50 -12.32 3.43
CA ARG A 122 30.05 -11.30 4.32
C ARG A 122 31.58 -11.37 4.24
N PRO A 123 32.30 -10.28 3.96
CA PRO A 123 33.75 -10.29 3.99
C PRO A 123 34.22 -10.70 5.39
N PRO A 124 35.31 -11.49 5.51
CA PRO A 124 35.81 -11.94 6.80
C PRO A 124 36.09 -10.75 7.70
N SER A 125 35.59 -10.81 8.93
CA SER A 125 35.87 -9.81 9.96
C SER A 125 37.38 -9.75 10.20
N ALA A 126 37.95 -8.55 10.18
CA ALA A 126 39.35 -8.35 10.51
C ALA A 126 39.67 -8.90 11.91
N PRO A 127 40.85 -9.51 12.13
CA PRO A 127 41.27 -9.96 13.44
C PRO A 127 41.38 -8.77 14.41
N ALA A 128 40.93 -9.02 15.64
CA ALA A 128 40.84 -8.07 16.75
C ALA A 128 42.18 -7.45 17.16
#